data_AF-A0A167NC71-F1
#
_entry.id   AF-A0A167NC71-F1
#
_cell.length_a   1.000
_cell.length_b   1.000
_cell.length_c   1.000
_cell.angle_alpha   90.00
_cell.angle_beta   90.00
_cell.angle_gamma   90.00
#
_symmetry.space_group_name_H-M   'P 1'
#
loop_
_entity.id
_entity.type
_entity.pdbx_description
1 polymer ?
#
loop_
_entity_poly.entity_id
_entity_poly.type
_entity_poly.pdbx_seq_one_letter_code
_entity_poly.pdbx_strand_id
1 'polypeptide(L)'
;MARPASPDTRSSASATDCMASTISTTATTTTIVAGITGAEVGGFTEFKLDPFLVSEASAAPAPHRLREARRSFVLYLQPSPNTPLQKSLTKFQEHSCRALGPNHAHNTPPHIPLLSRVDIERGPDFATKWQAVDNFVKIIDEEMARYRNMLSPPQFAGYDIPERPSRSLMMRLLSGSGWHKLLGAIEHRMQGKCEAQPMDRLLLAYNVLKSISRPTLHRLREMAKEDIDVDNWVLTGGDWQVCLYEIMVESGVLGVQHQMSQIRTWRLGTPHEKNSICLVPTSLRVKFSVFMARYMPQDHTF
;
A
#
# COMPACT_ATOMS: atom_id res chain seq x y z
N MET A 1 -71.96 -4.90 -3.05
CA MET A 1 -72.20 -4.12 -4.29
C MET A 1 -70.85 -3.83 -4.90
N ALA A 2 -70.31 -4.71 -5.74
CA ALA A 2 -70.53 -4.88 -7.18
C ALA A 2 -69.37 -4.23 -7.98
N ARG A 3 -68.48 -5.11 -8.47
CA ARG A 3 -67.63 -5.00 -9.69
C ARG A 3 -68.54 -4.81 -10.94
N PRO A 4 -68.06 -4.55 -12.18
CA PRO A 4 -66.78 -4.99 -12.82
C PRO A 4 -66.16 -3.88 -13.73
N ALA A 5 -65.20 -4.02 -14.66
CA ALA A 5 -64.49 -5.12 -15.33
C ALA A 5 -63.18 -4.59 -15.97
N SER A 6 -62.18 -5.45 -16.16
CA SER A 6 -61.13 -5.35 -17.22
C SER A 6 -61.64 -6.03 -18.51
N PRO A 7 -61.00 -5.84 -19.70
CA PRO A 7 -60.04 -6.84 -20.24
C PRO A 7 -58.82 -6.21 -20.98
N ASP A 8 -57.60 -6.79 -20.95
CA ASP A 8 -56.99 -7.79 -21.89
C ASP A 8 -56.88 -7.29 -23.37
N THR A 9 -55.82 -7.46 -24.18
CA THR A 9 -54.80 -8.53 -24.32
C THR A 9 -53.73 -8.18 -25.40
N ARG A 10 -52.56 -8.87 -25.33
CA ARG A 10 -51.63 -9.37 -26.42
C ARG A 10 -50.85 -8.35 -27.29
N SER A 11 -49.51 -8.40 -27.38
CA SER A 11 -48.54 -9.46 -27.79
C SER A 11 -48.31 -9.54 -29.31
N SER A 12 -47.11 -9.16 -29.75
CA SER A 12 -46.34 -9.90 -30.77
C SER A 12 -44.87 -9.49 -30.76
N ALA A 13 -44.00 -10.49 -30.60
CA ALA A 13 -42.57 -10.44 -30.80
C ALA A 13 -42.20 -10.26 -32.29
N SER A 14 -41.01 -9.70 -32.55
CA SER A 14 -40.24 -10.03 -33.74
C SER A 14 -38.75 -9.97 -33.41
N ALA A 15 -38.09 -11.07 -33.74
CA ALA A 15 -36.66 -11.30 -33.61
C ALA A 15 -35.84 -10.37 -34.51
N THR A 16 -34.61 -10.09 -34.09
CA THR A 16 -33.49 -9.96 -35.02
C THR A 16 -32.21 -10.36 -34.30
N ASP A 17 -31.68 -11.50 -34.72
CA ASP A 17 -30.27 -11.87 -34.62
C ASP A 17 -29.38 -10.70 -35.04
N CYS A 18 -28.25 -10.51 -34.38
CA CYS A 18 -26.94 -10.67 -35.02
C CYS A 18 -25.77 -10.18 -34.14
N MET A 19 -24.80 -11.08 -34.03
CA MET A 19 -23.35 -10.83 -34.10
C MET A 19 -22.63 -10.33 -32.85
N ALA A 20 -22.03 -11.31 -32.18
CA ALA A 20 -20.75 -11.17 -31.49
C ALA A 20 -19.73 -10.46 -32.40
N SER A 21 -19.19 -9.33 -31.94
CA SER A 21 -18.03 -8.69 -32.56
C SER A 21 -16.78 -9.07 -31.78
N THR A 22 -16.17 -10.16 -32.25
CA THR A 22 -14.76 -10.49 -32.03
C THR A 22 -13.92 -9.32 -32.55
N ILE A 23 -13.21 -8.62 -31.66
CA ILE A 23 -12.18 -7.67 -32.07
C ILE A 23 -11.00 -8.49 -32.60
N SER A 24 -11.01 -8.73 -33.92
CA SER A 24 -9.88 -9.28 -34.66
C SER A 24 -8.97 -8.12 -35.04
N THR A 25 -7.83 -8.00 -34.37
CA THR A 25 -6.81 -7.01 -34.71
C THR A 25 -5.95 -7.56 -35.85
N THR A 26 -6.38 -7.38 -37.09
CA THR A 26 -5.52 -7.59 -38.25
C THR A 26 -4.51 -6.44 -38.35
N ALA A 27 -3.23 -6.75 -38.17
CA ALA A 27 -2.14 -5.83 -38.47
C ALA A 27 -2.11 -5.57 -39.99
N THR A 28 -2.50 -4.38 -40.41
CA THR A 28 -2.32 -3.92 -41.79
C THR A 28 -0.91 -3.39 -41.95
N THR A 29 -0.04 -4.14 -42.61
CA THR A 29 1.29 -3.67 -43.02
C THR A 29 1.14 -2.63 -44.13
N THR A 30 1.33 -1.36 -43.81
CA THR A 30 1.40 -0.28 -44.79
C THR A 30 2.79 -0.26 -45.41
N THR A 31 2.92 -0.76 -46.64
CA THR A 31 4.14 -0.60 -47.45
C THR A 31 4.17 0.80 -48.05
N ILE A 32 5.01 1.68 -47.51
CA ILE A 32 5.33 2.97 -48.14
C ILE A 32 6.37 2.68 -49.24
N VAL A 33 5.95 2.79 -50.50
CA VAL A 33 6.87 2.75 -51.65
C VAL A 33 7.40 4.16 -51.89
N ALA A 34 8.63 4.42 -51.47
CA ALA A 34 9.44 5.53 -51.97
C ALA A 34 10.56 4.92 -52.83
N GLY A 35 10.52 5.18 -54.14
CA GLY A 35 11.59 4.80 -55.06
C GLY A 35 12.82 5.68 -54.87
N ILE A 36 13.99 5.13 -55.25
CA ILE A 36 15.01 5.71 -56.13
C ILE A 36 16.27 4.81 -56.05
N THR A 37 16.69 4.38 -57.24
CA THR A 37 17.94 3.79 -57.72
C THR A 37 19.16 3.66 -56.79
N GLY A 38 19.65 2.42 -56.67
CA GLY A 38 21.03 2.03 -56.94
C GLY A 38 22.17 2.69 -56.15
N ALA A 39 22.59 2.05 -55.06
CA ALA A 39 23.99 1.89 -54.66
C ALA A 39 24.08 0.86 -53.52
N GLU A 40 25.07 -0.02 -53.61
CA GLU A 40 25.35 -1.13 -52.69
C GLU A 40 25.51 -0.65 -51.24
N VAL A 41 24.71 -1.22 -50.34
CA VAL A 41 24.95 -1.18 -48.89
C VAL A 41 24.77 -2.59 -48.36
N GLY A 42 25.80 -3.07 -47.66
CA GLY A 42 25.91 -4.43 -47.11
C GLY A 42 24.64 -4.88 -46.39
N GLY A 43 24.24 -6.12 -46.69
CA GLY A 43 22.96 -6.69 -46.29
C GLY A 43 22.69 -6.55 -44.80
N PHE A 44 21.61 -5.85 -44.48
CA PHE A 44 20.93 -6.00 -43.21
C PHE A 44 20.52 -7.47 -43.08
N THR A 45 21.13 -8.19 -42.14
CA THR A 45 20.55 -9.43 -41.63
C THR A 45 19.21 -9.06 -41.01
N GLU A 46 18.13 -9.47 -41.68
CA GLU A 46 16.77 -9.41 -41.18
C GLU A 46 16.76 -10.07 -39.79
N PHE A 47 16.63 -9.25 -38.75
CA PHE A 47 16.49 -9.71 -37.38
C PHE A 47 15.09 -10.36 -37.27
N LYS A 48 14.99 -11.64 -37.62
CA LYS A 48 13.79 -12.42 -37.36
C LYS A 48 13.66 -12.54 -35.85
N LEU A 49 12.75 -11.76 -35.27
CA LEU A 49 12.25 -12.04 -33.93
C LEU A 49 11.71 -13.46 -33.99
N ASP A 50 12.36 -14.38 -33.28
CA ASP A 50 11.80 -15.69 -32.98
C ASP A 50 10.38 -15.43 -32.46
N PRO A 51 9.33 -16.01 -33.08
CA PRO A 51 7.97 -15.82 -32.61
C PRO A 51 7.98 -16.25 -31.16
N PHE A 52 7.66 -15.32 -30.25
CA PHE A 52 7.59 -15.58 -28.82
C PHE A 52 6.80 -16.87 -28.61
N LEU A 53 7.52 -17.97 -28.35
CA LEU A 53 6.94 -19.19 -27.81
C LEU A 53 6.60 -18.82 -26.36
N VAL A 54 5.44 -18.19 -26.19
CA VAL A 54 4.77 -18.08 -24.91
C VAL A 54 4.45 -19.52 -24.53
N SER A 55 5.37 -20.16 -23.83
CA SER A 55 5.12 -21.44 -23.20
C SER A 55 3.92 -21.24 -22.28
N GLU A 56 2.80 -21.86 -22.63
CA GLU A 56 1.52 -21.81 -21.89
C GLU A 56 1.66 -22.32 -20.43
N ALA A 57 2.85 -22.77 -20.02
CA ALA A 57 3.13 -23.38 -18.73
C ALA A 57 3.37 -22.40 -17.57
N SER A 58 3.16 -21.09 -17.72
CA SER A 58 3.29 -20.16 -16.57
C SER A 58 2.42 -18.89 -16.68
N ALA A 59 1.22 -19.00 -17.24
CA ALA A 59 0.23 -17.93 -17.08
C ALA A 59 -0.38 -18.04 -15.68
N ALA A 60 0.01 -17.14 -14.77
CA ALA A 60 -0.72 -16.97 -13.52
C ALA A 60 -2.23 -16.85 -13.85
N PRO A 61 -3.13 -17.50 -13.09
CA PRO A 61 -4.55 -17.52 -13.44
C PRO A 61 -5.06 -16.10 -13.55
N ALA A 62 -5.98 -15.86 -14.49
CA ALA A 62 -6.57 -14.54 -14.67
C ALA A 62 -7.06 -13.98 -13.31
N PRO A 63 -6.90 -12.68 -13.02
CA PRO A 63 -7.10 -12.11 -11.68
C PRO A 63 -8.45 -12.46 -11.03
N HIS A 64 -9.51 -12.62 -11.83
CA HIS A 64 -10.83 -13.03 -11.36
C HIS A 64 -10.85 -14.48 -10.82
N ARG A 65 -10.16 -15.42 -11.47
CA ARG A 65 -10.07 -16.82 -10.99
C ARG A 65 -9.24 -16.93 -9.71
N LEU A 66 -8.17 -16.15 -9.60
CA LEU A 66 -7.42 -16.04 -8.34
C LEU A 66 -8.31 -15.51 -7.20
N ARG A 67 -9.16 -14.52 -7.48
CA ARG A 67 -10.11 -13.99 -6.48
C ARG A 67 -11.20 -14.96 -6.08
N GLU A 68 -11.62 -15.83 -6.99
CA GLU A 68 -12.58 -16.88 -6.66
C GLU A 68 -11.98 -17.93 -5.73
N ALA A 69 -10.66 -18.14 -5.76
CA ALA A 69 -9.97 -19.08 -4.87
C ALA A 69 -9.51 -18.45 -3.56
N ARG A 70 -9.04 -17.19 -3.58
CA ARG A 70 -8.49 -16.50 -2.41
C ARG A 70 -8.74 -15.00 -2.46
N ARG A 71 -8.86 -14.36 -1.30
CA ARG A 71 -8.88 -12.90 -1.15
C ARG A 71 -7.72 -12.46 -0.27
N SER A 72 -7.09 -11.35 -0.63
CA SER A 72 -5.92 -10.81 0.05
C SER A 72 -6.25 -9.49 0.70
N PHE A 73 -5.91 -9.33 1.98
CA PHE A 73 -6.20 -8.14 2.76
C PHE A 73 -4.93 -7.55 3.36
N VAL A 74 -4.95 -6.23 3.53
CA VAL A 74 -3.91 -5.48 4.22
C VAL A 74 -4.54 -4.46 5.16
N LEU A 75 -3.96 -4.33 6.35
CA LEU A 75 -4.39 -3.38 7.36
C LEU A 75 -3.32 -2.31 7.52
N TYR A 76 -3.69 -1.07 7.21
CA TYR A 76 -2.79 0.08 7.18
C TYR A 76 -3.20 1.13 8.18
N LEU A 77 -2.22 1.76 8.83
CA LEU A 77 -2.38 3.06 9.45
C LEU A 77 -1.88 4.11 8.48
N GLN A 78 -2.74 5.05 8.11
CA GLN A 78 -2.42 6.10 7.14
C GLN A 78 -2.90 7.47 7.62
N PRO A 79 -2.26 8.56 7.18
CA PRO A 79 -2.78 9.89 7.40
C PRO A 79 -4.20 10.02 6.84
N SER A 80 -5.08 10.72 7.55
CA SER A 80 -6.43 10.98 7.10
C SER A 80 -6.42 11.77 5.77
N PRO A 81 -7.35 11.49 4.85
CA PRO A 81 -7.37 12.12 3.53
C PRO A 81 -7.54 13.63 3.65
N ASN A 82 -6.95 14.38 2.71
CA ASN A 82 -7.01 15.84 2.62
C ASN A 82 -6.31 16.60 3.76
N THR A 83 -5.61 15.93 4.67
CA THR A 83 -4.79 16.56 5.70
C THR A 83 -3.47 17.11 5.12
N PRO A 84 -2.84 18.11 5.76
CA PRO A 84 -1.53 18.61 5.35
C PRO A 84 -0.48 17.51 5.24
N LEU A 85 -0.44 16.60 6.23
CA LEU A 85 0.50 15.48 6.26
C LEU A 85 0.30 14.55 5.05
N GLN A 86 -0.94 14.13 4.79
CA GLN A 86 -1.27 13.28 3.63
C GLN A 86 -0.83 13.94 2.32
N LYS A 87 -1.18 15.20 2.13
CA LYS A 87 -0.81 15.97 0.93
C LYS A 87 0.70 16.08 0.76
N SER A 88 1.44 16.35 1.84
CA SER A 88 2.90 16.48 1.80
C SER A 88 3.60 15.16 1.49
N LEU A 89 3.10 14.03 2.01
CA LEU A 89 3.65 12.70 1.73
C LEU A 89 3.35 12.27 0.29
N THR A 90 2.14 12.55 -0.21
CA THR A 90 1.79 12.29 -1.61
C THR A 90 2.62 13.18 -2.55
N LYS A 91 2.80 14.46 -2.23
CA LYS A 91 3.69 15.37 -2.98
C LYS A 91 5.10 14.80 -3.06
N PHE A 92 5.66 14.35 -1.93
CA PHE A 92 6.97 13.71 -1.92
C PHE A 92 7.01 12.49 -2.85
N GLN A 93 6.04 11.57 -2.77
CA GLN A 93 5.99 10.38 -3.64
C GLN A 93 5.95 10.75 -5.13
N GLU A 94 5.10 11.71 -5.51
CA GLU A 94 5.01 12.16 -6.91
C GLU A 94 6.32 12.80 -7.38
N HIS A 95 6.90 13.68 -6.56
CA HIS A 95 8.12 14.39 -6.87
C HIS A 95 9.31 13.43 -6.96
N SER A 96 9.46 12.50 -6.01
CA SER A 96 10.52 11.49 -6.04
C SER A 96 10.42 10.57 -7.24
N CYS A 97 9.21 10.15 -7.61
CA CYS A 97 9.00 9.31 -8.78
C CYS A 97 9.43 10.02 -10.07
N ARG A 98 9.11 11.31 -10.23
CA ARG A 98 9.48 12.11 -11.40
C ARG A 98 10.99 12.39 -11.46
N ALA A 99 11.59 12.72 -10.32
CA ALA A 99 12.99 13.16 -10.27
C ALA A 99 14.00 12.01 -10.30
N LEU A 100 13.70 10.89 -9.65
CA LEU A 100 14.65 9.79 -9.39
C LEU A 100 14.15 8.43 -9.86
N GLY A 101 12.96 8.38 -10.46
CA GLY A 101 12.35 7.18 -10.99
C GLY A 101 11.50 6.42 -9.96
N PRO A 102 10.72 5.44 -10.43
CA PRO A 102 9.82 4.68 -9.59
C PRO A 102 10.56 3.68 -8.68
N ASN A 103 9.88 3.28 -7.61
CA ASN A 103 10.33 2.34 -6.59
C ASN A 103 9.07 1.75 -5.92
N HIS A 104 9.20 0.75 -5.06
CA HIS A 104 8.04 0.02 -4.53
C HIS A 104 7.14 0.87 -3.62
N ALA A 105 7.67 1.90 -2.95
CA ALA A 105 6.85 2.77 -2.10
C ALA A 105 5.79 3.52 -2.91
N HIS A 106 6.01 3.75 -4.21
CA HIS A 106 5.05 4.39 -5.10
C HIS A 106 3.87 3.48 -5.51
N ASN A 107 3.94 2.17 -5.25
CA ASN A 107 2.86 1.23 -5.59
C ASN A 107 1.68 1.33 -4.63
N THR A 108 1.81 2.07 -3.53
CA THR A 108 0.78 2.23 -2.50
C THR A 108 0.76 3.65 -1.97
N PRO A 109 -0.38 4.13 -1.45
CA PRO A 109 -0.42 5.37 -0.69
C PRO A 109 0.53 5.33 0.51
N PRO A 110 1.03 6.47 1.02
CA PRO A 110 1.88 6.52 2.21
C PRO A 110 1.17 5.92 3.42
N HIS A 111 1.76 4.88 4.02
CA HIS A 111 1.14 4.13 5.10
C HIS A 111 2.18 3.46 6.02
N ILE A 112 1.70 3.02 7.17
CA ILE A 112 2.39 2.14 8.11
C ILE A 112 1.64 0.80 8.09
N PRO A 113 2.27 -0.32 7.70
CA PRO A 113 1.63 -1.62 7.77
C PRO A 113 1.40 -2.04 9.22
N LEU A 114 0.19 -2.48 9.54
CA LEU A 114 -0.19 -2.96 10.87
C LEU A 114 -0.14 -4.47 10.98
N LEU A 115 -0.56 -5.15 9.90
CA LEU A 115 -0.49 -6.61 9.77
C LEU A 115 0.27 -6.95 8.50
N SER A 116 0.88 -8.13 8.47
CA SER A 116 1.31 -8.75 7.23
C SER A 116 0.11 -9.00 6.32
N ARG A 117 0.36 -9.24 5.03
CA ARG A 117 -0.68 -9.60 4.08
C ARG A 117 -1.45 -10.83 4.60
N VAL A 118 -2.77 -10.70 4.70
CA VAL A 118 -3.66 -11.77 5.15
C VAL A 118 -4.36 -12.36 3.94
N ASP A 119 -4.03 -13.60 3.60
CA ASP A 119 -4.69 -14.34 2.53
C ASP A 119 -5.76 -15.25 3.13
N ILE A 120 -7.00 -15.12 2.66
CA ILE A 120 -8.15 -15.90 3.09
C ILE A 120 -8.65 -16.72 1.90
N GLU A 121 -8.55 -18.05 2.02
CA GLU A 121 -9.04 -18.98 1.02
C GLU A 121 -10.57 -19.06 1.03
N ARG A 122 -11.13 -19.39 -0.13
CA ARG A 122 -12.55 -19.64 -0.29
C ARG A 122 -12.95 -20.88 0.53
N GLY A 123 -14.02 -20.75 1.30
CA GLY A 123 -14.65 -21.89 1.99
C GLY A 123 -15.21 -22.95 1.02
N PRO A 124 -15.39 -24.19 1.48
CA PRO A 124 -15.82 -25.31 0.62
C PRO A 124 -17.24 -25.10 0.08
N ASP A 125 -18.14 -24.56 0.91
CA ASP A 125 -19.55 -24.39 0.55
C ASP A 125 -19.81 -23.03 -0.08
N PHE A 126 -20.63 -23.00 -1.13
CA PHE A 126 -20.95 -21.75 -1.84
C PHE A 126 -21.65 -20.71 -0.94
N ALA A 127 -22.48 -21.16 0.02
CA ALA A 127 -23.24 -20.30 0.92
C ALA A 127 -22.36 -19.61 1.99
N THR A 128 -21.31 -20.28 2.47
CA THR A 128 -20.41 -19.79 3.53
C THR A 128 -19.02 -19.44 3.00
N LYS A 129 -18.85 -19.41 1.68
CA LYS A 129 -17.55 -19.30 1.00
C LYS A 129 -16.66 -18.13 1.47
N TRP A 130 -17.24 -17.05 1.97
CA TRP A 130 -16.52 -15.88 2.49
C TRP A 130 -16.79 -15.59 3.97
N GLN A 131 -17.37 -16.54 4.72
CA GLN A 131 -17.64 -16.38 6.15
C GLN A 131 -16.35 -16.10 6.95
N ALA A 132 -15.20 -16.66 6.52
CA ALA A 132 -13.91 -16.36 7.11
C ALA A 132 -13.50 -14.88 6.95
N VAL A 133 -13.88 -14.23 5.85
CA VAL A 133 -13.66 -12.79 5.64
C VAL A 133 -14.53 -11.98 6.59
N ASP A 134 -15.82 -12.32 6.71
CA ASP A 134 -16.73 -11.63 7.63
C ASP A 134 -16.26 -11.75 9.08
N ASN A 135 -15.82 -12.94 9.48
CA ASN A 135 -15.22 -13.19 10.79
C ASN A 135 -13.94 -12.36 11.01
N PHE A 136 -13.07 -12.27 10.01
CA PHE A 136 -11.85 -11.46 10.06
C PHE A 136 -12.15 -9.97 10.25
N VAL A 137 -13.05 -9.41 9.46
CA VAL A 137 -13.49 -8.00 9.58
C VAL A 137 -14.09 -7.75 10.96
N LYS A 138 -14.97 -8.66 11.42
CA LYS A 138 -15.60 -8.58 12.74
C LYS A 138 -14.58 -8.60 13.89
N ILE A 139 -13.55 -9.46 13.81
CA ILE A 139 -12.49 -9.50 14.82
C ILE A 139 -11.77 -8.16 14.87
N ILE A 140 -11.36 -7.60 13.72
CA ILE A 140 -10.68 -6.30 13.68
C ILE A 140 -11.59 -5.22 14.28
N ASP A 141 -12.87 -5.20 13.93
CA ASP A 141 -13.82 -4.24 14.48
C ASP A 141 -13.93 -4.26 15.99
N GLU A 142 -14.09 -5.46 16.56
CA GLU A 142 -14.24 -5.65 18.00
C GLU A 142 -12.97 -5.21 18.74
N GLU A 143 -11.79 -5.56 18.22
CA GLU A 143 -10.53 -5.15 18.83
C GLU A 143 -10.25 -3.65 18.65
N MET A 144 -10.56 -3.07 17.48
CA MET A 144 -10.48 -1.63 17.25
C MET A 144 -11.39 -0.85 18.21
N ALA A 145 -12.61 -1.33 18.45
CA ALA A 145 -13.53 -0.73 19.40
C ALA A 145 -13.00 -0.83 20.84
N ARG A 146 -12.45 -1.99 21.22
CA ARG A 146 -11.90 -2.25 22.56
C ARG A 146 -10.70 -1.36 22.89
N TYR A 147 -9.77 -1.20 21.95
CA TYR A 147 -8.51 -0.48 22.20
C TYR A 147 -8.53 0.98 21.78
N ARG A 148 -9.63 1.48 21.17
CA ARG A 148 -9.72 2.82 20.58
C ARG A 148 -9.15 3.95 21.45
N ASN A 149 -9.46 3.94 22.74
CA ASN A 149 -9.07 5.00 23.68
C ASN A 149 -7.59 4.94 24.09
N MET A 150 -6.88 3.87 23.75
CA MET A 150 -5.46 3.67 24.03
C MET A 150 -4.57 3.95 22.82
N LEU A 151 -5.16 4.16 21.65
CA LEU A 151 -4.43 4.41 20.41
C LEU A 151 -4.09 5.89 20.32
N SER A 152 -2.81 6.18 20.12
CA SER A 152 -2.32 7.53 19.86
C SER A 152 -1.71 7.61 18.45
N PRO A 153 -1.77 8.77 17.80
CA PRO A 153 -1.01 9.01 16.58
C PRO A 153 0.49 8.67 16.75
N PRO A 154 1.15 8.14 15.71
CA PRO A 154 2.59 7.91 15.72
C PRO A 154 3.34 9.24 15.71
N GLN A 155 4.45 9.31 16.43
CA GLN A 155 5.30 10.49 16.49
C GLN A 155 6.54 10.33 15.62
N PHE A 156 6.92 11.38 14.90
CA PHE A 156 8.12 11.37 14.08
C PHE A 156 9.42 11.36 14.92
N ALA A 157 10.37 10.49 14.56
CA ALA A 157 11.64 10.28 15.26
C ALA A 157 12.88 10.42 14.35
N GLY A 158 12.72 11.06 13.19
CA GLY A 158 13.80 11.30 12.24
C GLY A 158 13.76 10.37 11.02
N TYR A 159 14.63 10.65 10.05
CA TYR A 159 14.83 9.82 8.87
C TYR A 159 15.96 8.83 9.10
N ASP A 160 15.87 7.65 8.50
CA ASP A 160 16.89 6.62 8.54
C ASP A 160 17.09 5.93 7.18
N ILE A 161 18.31 5.46 6.95
CA ILE A 161 18.72 4.72 5.75
C ILE A 161 19.44 3.45 6.21
N PRO A 162 18.72 2.39 6.59
CA PRO A 162 19.36 1.13 6.98
C PRO A 162 20.07 0.51 5.78
N GLU A 163 21.14 -0.23 6.04
CA GLU A 163 21.85 -0.97 5.00
C GLU A 163 21.31 -2.39 4.78
N ARG A 164 20.66 -2.98 5.79
CA ARG A 164 20.14 -4.36 5.79
C ARG A 164 18.65 -4.40 6.15
N PRO A 165 17.89 -5.40 5.67
CA PRO A 165 18.28 -6.42 4.69
C PRO A 165 18.46 -5.87 3.27
N SER A 166 17.82 -4.74 2.96
CA SER A 166 17.99 -4.00 1.70
C SER A 166 17.98 -2.50 1.99
N ARG A 167 18.83 -1.73 1.31
CA ARG A 167 18.88 -0.27 1.50
C ARG A 167 17.54 0.37 1.15
N SER A 168 17.01 1.12 2.08
CA SER A 168 15.73 1.82 1.98
C SER A 168 15.82 3.18 2.67
N LEU A 169 14.90 4.08 2.34
CA LEU A 169 14.67 5.32 3.08
C LEU A 169 13.38 5.14 3.88
N MET A 170 13.45 5.43 5.17
CA MET A 170 12.28 5.41 6.04
C MET A 170 12.23 6.60 6.98
N MET A 171 11.03 6.93 7.44
CA MET A 171 10.81 7.76 8.61
C MET A 171 10.68 6.85 9.82
N ARG A 172 11.49 7.06 10.86
CA ARG A 172 11.34 6.37 12.14
C ARG A 172 10.22 7.00 12.94
N LEU A 173 9.48 6.15 13.64
CA LEU A 173 8.28 6.51 14.37
C LEU A 173 8.33 5.98 15.79
N LEU A 174 7.76 6.73 16.73
CA LEU A 174 7.43 6.25 18.06
C LEU A 174 5.93 6.00 18.13
N SER A 175 5.56 4.77 18.45
CA SER A 175 4.17 4.36 18.64
C SER A 175 3.90 4.03 20.10
N GLY A 176 2.71 4.37 20.58
CA GLY A 176 2.28 4.04 21.94
C GLY A 176 2.07 2.53 22.14
N SER A 177 2.18 2.06 23.37
CA SER A 177 1.97 0.63 23.72
C SER A 177 0.57 0.11 23.38
N GLY A 178 -0.42 1.00 23.21
CA GLY A 178 -1.79 0.63 22.82
C GLY A 178 -1.83 -0.10 21.48
N TRP A 179 -0.96 0.25 20.54
CA TRP A 179 -0.84 -0.41 19.25
C TRP A 179 -0.39 -1.87 19.38
N HIS A 180 0.66 -2.12 20.18
CA HIS A 180 1.17 -3.47 20.40
C HIS A 180 0.10 -4.37 21.04
N LYS A 181 -0.71 -3.84 21.97
CA LYS A 181 -1.83 -4.56 22.58
C LYS A 181 -2.93 -4.89 21.57
N LEU A 182 -3.31 -3.92 20.73
CA LEU A 182 -4.29 -4.11 19.67
C LEU A 182 -3.83 -5.19 18.68
N LEU A 183 -2.62 -5.07 18.14
CA LEU A 183 -2.12 -5.99 17.13
C LEU A 183 -1.93 -7.40 17.69
N GLY A 184 -1.39 -7.53 18.91
CA GLY A 184 -1.27 -8.82 19.59
C GLY A 184 -2.64 -9.47 19.88
N ALA A 185 -3.67 -8.68 20.20
CA ALA A 185 -5.03 -9.20 20.39
C ALA A 185 -5.65 -9.71 19.07
N ILE A 186 -5.45 -8.98 17.97
CA ILE A 186 -5.90 -9.41 16.63
C ILE A 186 -5.18 -10.70 16.24
N GLU A 187 -3.85 -10.74 16.32
CA GLU A 187 -3.02 -11.91 15.99
C GLU A 187 -3.43 -13.14 16.81
N HIS A 188 -3.62 -12.98 18.12
CA HIS A 188 -4.09 -14.05 19.00
C HIS A 188 -5.46 -14.59 18.58
N ARG A 189 -6.43 -13.71 18.30
CA ARG A 189 -7.79 -14.12 17.87
C ARG A 189 -7.81 -14.73 16.48
N MET A 190 -6.89 -14.34 15.62
CA MET A 190 -6.69 -14.90 14.29
C MET A 190 -5.89 -16.21 14.31
N GLN A 191 -5.44 -16.67 15.48
CA GLN A 191 -4.74 -17.94 15.68
C GLN A 191 -3.52 -18.10 14.76
N GLY A 192 -2.72 -17.03 14.60
CA GLY A 192 -1.51 -17.04 13.77
C GLY A 192 -1.75 -16.98 12.26
N LYS A 193 -2.99 -16.75 11.79
CA LYS A 193 -3.29 -16.52 10.37
C LYS A 193 -2.89 -15.14 9.85
N CYS A 194 -2.43 -14.27 10.74
CA CYS A 194 -1.84 -12.97 10.42
C CYS A 194 -0.69 -12.69 11.39
N GLU A 195 0.29 -11.91 10.95
CA GLU A 195 1.43 -11.52 11.77
C GLU A 195 1.39 -10.00 12.01
N ALA A 196 1.57 -9.58 13.26
CA ALA A 196 1.66 -8.15 13.59
C ALA A 196 2.95 -7.54 13.01
N GLN A 197 2.85 -6.35 12.42
CA GLN A 197 4.01 -5.63 11.91
C GLN A 197 4.47 -4.55 12.90
N PRO A 198 5.78 -4.30 13.03
CA PRO A 198 6.28 -3.23 13.86
C PRO A 198 5.87 -1.87 13.29
N MET A 199 5.34 -1.00 14.15
CA MET A 199 4.88 0.35 13.80
C MET A 199 5.94 1.42 14.04
N ASP A 200 7.21 1.06 13.90
CA ASP A 200 8.36 1.92 14.16
C ASP A 200 8.84 2.67 12.91
N ARG A 201 8.21 2.44 11.76
CA ARG A 201 8.65 3.00 10.48
C ARG A 201 7.54 3.25 9.47
N LEU A 202 7.73 4.30 8.68
CA LEU A 202 7.02 4.57 7.43
C LEU A 202 8.04 4.52 6.28
N LEU A 203 7.86 3.58 5.35
CA LEU A 203 8.77 3.40 4.22
C LEU A 203 8.51 4.47 3.16
N LEU A 204 9.54 5.25 2.84
CA LEU A 204 9.47 6.32 1.83
C LEU A 204 10.05 5.89 0.49
N ALA A 205 11.07 5.04 0.49
CA ALA A 205 11.63 4.47 -0.74
C ALA A 205 12.31 3.13 -0.45
N TYR A 206 11.97 2.11 -1.22
CA TYR A 206 12.61 0.81 -1.13
C TYR A 206 12.40 0.04 -2.43
N ASN A 207 13.21 -1.00 -2.63
CA ASN A 207 13.03 -1.95 -3.71
C ASN A 207 13.33 -3.37 -3.21
N VAL A 208 12.43 -4.29 -3.54
CA VAL A 208 12.57 -5.71 -3.13
C VAL A 208 13.68 -6.41 -3.93
N LEU A 209 13.71 -6.23 -5.25
CA LEU A 209 14.63 -6.97 -6.13
C LEU A 209 16.00 -6.29 -6.29
N LYS A 210 16.03 -4.96 -6.41
CA LYS A 210 17.27 -4.20 -6.66
C LYS A 210 17.37 -3.02 -5.70
N SER A 211 18.30 -3.14 -4.75
CA SER A 211 18.61 -2.09 -3.78
C SER A 211 18.82 -0.72 -4.46
N ILE A 212 18.18 0.31 -3.92
CA ILE A 212 18.41 1.69 -4.34
C ILE A 212 19.84 2.10 -3.95
N SER A 213 20.49 2.91 -4.79
CA SER A 213 21.85 3.37 -4.53
C SER A 213 21.88 4.32 -3.31
N ARG A 214 22.96 4.29 -2.53
CA ARG A 214 23.12 5.16 -1.35
C ARG A 214 23.08 6.66 -1.70
N PRO A 215 23.75 7.14 -2.77
CA PRO A 215 23.61 8.54 -3.20
C PRO A 215 22.16 8.92 -3.55
N THR A 216 21.42 8.04 -4.23
CA THR A 216 20.00 8.25 -4.53
C THR A 216 19.17 8.34 -3.26
N LEU A 217 19.40 7.47 -2.27
CA LEU A 217 18.70 7.51 -0.98
C LEU A 217 18.99 8.78 -0.18
N HIS A 218 20.23 9.27 -0.21
CA HIS A 218 20.55 10.56 0.40
C HIS A 218 19.81 11.72 -0.28
N ARG A 219 19.74 11.72 -1.62
CA ARG A 219 18.98 12.73 -2.35
C ARG A 219 17.48 12.66 -2.06
N LEU A 220 16.91 11.45 -2.02
CA LEU A 220 15.52 11.23 -1.59
C LEU A 220 15.28 11.74 -0.16
N ARG A 221 16.25 11.57 0.75
CA ARG A 221 16.12 12.07 2.13
C ARG A 221 16.05 13.59 2.17
N GLU A 222 16.88 14.29 1.40
CA GLU A 222 16.84 15.74 1.38
C GLU A 222 15.55 16.26 0.73
N MET A 223 15.07 15.62 -0.36
CA MET A 223 13.73 15.89 -0.90
C MET A 223 12.61 15.65 0.13
N ALA A 224 12.70 14.58 0.91
CA ALA A 224 11.72 14.27 1.94
C ALA A 224 11.65 15.34 3.04
N LYS A 225 12.79 15.95 3.39
CA LYS A 225 12.84 17.05 4.37
C LYS A 225 12.24 18.35 3.83
N GLU A 226 12.32 18.55 2.52
CA GLU A 226 11.77 19.73 1.84
C GLU A 226 10.26 19.60 1.58
N ASP A 227 9.81 18.39 1.21
CA ASP A 227 8.43 18.17 0.78
C ASP A 227 7.47 17.76 1.89
N ILE A 228 7.94 17.01 2.90
CA ILE A 228 7.09 16.48 3.97
C ILE A 228 6.98 17.50 5.10
N ASP A 229 5.76 17.90 5.43
CA ASP A 229 5.46 18.88 6.48
C ASP A 229 5.54 18.23 7.88
N VAL A 230 6.77 17.92 8.28
CA VAL A 230 7.09 17.30 9.57
C VAL A 230 6.79 18.26 10.72
N ASP A 231 7.02 19.56 10.55
CA ASP A 231 6.80 20.55 11.60
C ASP A 231 5.33 20.59 12.02
N ASN A 232 4.41 20.63 11.05
CA ASN A 232 2.98 20.54 11.32
C ASN A 232 2.59 19.20 11.96
N TRP A 233 3.16 18.09 11.49
CA TRP A 233 2.92 16.78 12.10
C TRP A 233 3.39 16.76 13.57
N VAL A 234 4.57 17.28 13.89
CA VAL A 234 5.07 17.34 15.27
C VAL A 234 4.20 18.25 16.15
N LEU A 235 3.69 19.36 15.61
CA LEU A 235 2.83 20.29 16.33
C LEU A 235 1.42 19.74 16.60
N THR A 236 0.80 19.10 15.61
CA THR A 236 -0.60 18.69 15.67
C THR A 236 -0.80 17.21 16.01
N GLY A 237 0.26 16.39 15.92
CA GLY A 237 0.19 14.93 15.93
C GLY A 237 -0.30 14.33 14.61
N GLY A 238 -0.86 15.14 13.71
CA GLY A 238 -1.55 14.70 12.51
C GLY A 238 -2.90 14.03 12.81
N ASP A 239 -3.75 13.97 11.79
CA ASP A 239 -4.96 13.15 11.81
C ASP A 239 -4.71 11.84 11.05
N TRP A 240 -5.11 10.73 11.64
CA TRP A 240 -4.75 9.39 11.23
C TRP A 240 -5.96 8.46 11.29
N GLN A 241 -5.97 7.50 10.38
CA GLN A 241 -7.00 6.48 10.29
C GLN A 241 -6.39 5.12 10.00
N VAL A 242 -7.00 4.09 10.60
CA VAL A 242 -6.76 2.70 10.23
C VAL A 242 -7.68 2.35 9.08
N CYS A 243 -7.13 1.74 8.02
CA CYS A 243 -7.88 1.31 6.85
C CYS A 243 -7.61 -0.17 6.57
N LEU A 244 -8.69 -0.93 6.38
CA LEU A 244 -8.64 -2.28 5.86
C LEU A 244 -8.92 -2.24 4.36
N TYR A 245 -7.97 -2.74 3.58
CA TYR A 245 -8.09 -2.85 2.14
C TYR A 245 -8.12 -4.31 1.70
N GLU A 246 -8.92 -4.60 0.69
CA GLU A 246 -8.81 -5.80 -0.13
C GLU A 246 -7.92 -5.49 -1.34
N ILE A 247 -6.86 -6.27 -1.54
CA ILE A 247 -5.99 -6.15 -2.71
C ILE A 247 -6.72 -6.78 -3.89
N MET A 248 -7.15 -5.90 -4.79
CA MET A 248 -7.91 -6.27 -5.98
C MET A 248 -6.97 -6.74 -7.08
N VAL A 249 -5.91 -5.98 -7.35
CA VAL A 249 -4.82 -6.34 -8.28
C VAL A 249 -3.52 -5.82 -7.71
N GLU A 250 -2.56 -6.73 -7.53
CA GLU A 250 -1.20 -6.37 -7.15
C GLU A 250 -0.39 -6.06 -8.41
N SER A 251 0.22 -4.88 -8.43
CA SER A 251 1.07 -4.44 -9.53
C SER A 251 2.49 -4.93 -9.31
N GLY A 252 3.02 -5.72 -10.25
CA GLY A 252 4.43 -6.07 -10.31
C GLY A 252 5.33 -4.97 -10.93
N VAL A 253 4.73 -3.88 -11.42
CA VAL A 253 5.44 -2.78 -12.06
C VAL A 253 5.69 -1.66 -11.05
N LEU A 254 6.93 -1.17 -10.97
CA LEU A 254 7.29 -0.07 -10.07
C LEU A 254 6.60 1.23 -10.48
N GLY A 255 6.06 1.96 -9.51
CA GLY A 255 5.38 3.24 -9.76
C GLY A 255 3.93 3.09 -10.21
N VAL A 256 3.46 1.87 -10.47
CA VAL A 256 2.06 1.60 -10.80
C VAL A 256 1.36 1.14 -9.52
N GLN A 257 0.37 1.92 -9.10
CA GLN A 257 -0.36 1.63 -7.88
C GLN A 257 -1.10 0.30 -7.94
N HIS A 258 -1.10 -0.41 -6.83
CA HIS A 258 -1.98 -1.55 -6.62
C HIS A 258 -3.44 -1.09 -6.69
N GLN A 259 -4.29 -1.89 -7.31
CA GLN A 259 -5.72 -1.67 -7.22
C GLN A 259 -6.18 -2.26 -5.90
N MET A 260 -6.76 -1.43 -5.05
CA MET A 260 -7.25 -1.82 -3.73
C MET A 260 -8.68 -1.33 -3.55
N SER A 261 -9.51 -2.14 -2.91
CA SER A 261 -10.86 -1.76 -2.48
C SER A 261 -10.84 -1.49 -0.98
N GLN A 262 -11.31 -0.31 -0.56
CA GLN A 262 -11.43 0.00 0.85
C GLN A 262 -12.64 -0.73 1.43
N ILE A 263 -12.40 -1.61 2.39
CA ILE A 263 -13.45 -2.37 3.06
C ILE A 263 -13.97 -1.61 4.28
N ARG A 264 -13.05 -1.08 5.09
CA ARG A 264 -13.41 -0.38 6.33
C ARG A 264 -12.36 0.62 6.77
N THR A 265 -12.80 1.63 7.52
CA THR A 265 -11.94 2.67 8.08
C THR A 265 -12.34 2.99 9.51
N TRP A 266 -11.35 3.15 10.38
CA TRP A 266 -11.51 3.61 11.77
C TRP A 266 -10.63 4.82 11.98
N ARG A 267 -11.25 5.98 12.25
CA ARG A 267 -10.49 7.20 12.60
C ARG A 267 -10.00 7.12 14.03
N LEU A 268 -8.74 7.47 14.24
CA LEU A 268 -8.24 7.70 15.59
C LEU A 268 -8.98 8.92 16.16
N GLY A 269 -9.32 8.86 17.45
CA GLY A 269 -9.85 10.05 18.11
C GLY A 269 -8.79 11.15 18.07
N THR A 270 -9.21 12.39 17.88
CA THR A 270 -8.32 13.53 18.15
C THR A 270 -7.82 13.37 19.59
N PRO A 271 -6.52 13.60 19.85
CA PRO A 271 -6.04 13.63 21.23
C PRO A 271 -6.85 14.69 21.97
N HIS A 272 -7.78 14.23 22.82
CA HIS A 272 -8.44 15.09 23.80
C HIS A 272 -7.33 15.80 24.56
N GLU A 273 -7.44 17.14 24.65
CA GLU A 273 -6.56 18.04 25.40
C GLU A 273 -6.10 17.40 26.72
N LYS A 274 -4.93 16.76 26.69
CA LYS A 274 -4.13 16.53 27.88
C LYS A 274 -3.02 17.56 27.82
N ASN A 275 -3.33 18.71 28.38
CA ASN A 275 -2.38 19.73 28.82
C ASN A 275 -1.11 19.08 29.35
N SER A 276 -0.04 19.12 28.55
CA SER A 276 1.37 19.15 28.96
C SER A 276 2.21 19.18 27.69
N ILE A 277 2.24 20.35 27.06
CA ILE A 277 3.30 20.72 26.14
C ILE A 277 4.61 20.69 26.94
N CYS A 278 5.34 19.58 26.88
CA CYS A 278 6.77 19.60 27.17
C CYS A 278 7.50 19.82 25.84
N LEU A 279 7.46 21.07 25.37
CA LEU A 279 8.39 21.58 24.38
C LEU A 279 9.77 21.50 25.02
N VAL A 280 10.50 20.41 24.78
CA VAL A 280 11.95 20.43 24.95
C VAL A 280 12.52 20.93 23.62
N PRO A 281 13.15 22.12 23.58
CA PRO A 281 13.78 22.64 22.39
C PRO A 281 14.77 21.62 21.81
N THR A 282 14.84 21.55 20.49
CA THR A 282 15.77 20.69 19.71
C THR A 282 17.24 20.88 20.10
N SER A 283 17.59 21.99 20.76
CA SER A 283 18.92 22.28 21.30
C SER A 283 19.31 21.46 22.54
N LEU A 284 18.37 20.76 23.20
CA LEU A 284 18.64 19.93 24.39
C LEU A 284 18.73 18.42 24.09
N ARG A 285 18.36 17.95 22.89
CA ARG A 285 18.39 16.51 22.53
C ARG A 285 19.80 15.96 22.20
N VAL A 286 20.81 16.81 22.07
CA VAL A 286 22.19 16.37 21.76
C VAL A 286 23.05 16.17 23.02
N LYS A 287 22.58 16.53 24.22
CA LYS A 287 23.40 16.44 25.45
C LYS A 287 23.08 15.27 26.39
N PHE A 288 21.96 14.56 26.23
CA PHE A 288 21.63 13.43 27.11
C PHE A 288 22.38 12.12 26.77
N SER A 289 22.84 11.94 25.54
CA SER A 289 23.68 10.80 25.15
C SER A 289 25.15 10.93 25.61
N VAL A 290 25.58 12.13 26.03
CA VAL A 290 26.95 12.39 26.51
C VAL A 290 27.04 12.37 28.05
N PHE A 291 25.94 12.63 28.76
CA PHE A 291 25.92 12.61 30.23
C PHE A 291 25.76 11.22 30.84
N MET A 292 25.06 10.29 30.17
CA MET A 292 24.91 8.89 30.66
C MET A 292 26.15 8.03 30.39
N ALA A 293 27.06 8.46 29.50
CA ALA A 293 28.31 7.75 29.21
C ALA A 293 29.49 8.15 30.13
N ARG A 294 29.29 9.09 31.07
CA ARG A 294 30.35 9.59 31.98
C ARG A 294 30.09 9.36 33.47
N TYR A 295 28.99 8.71 33.85
CA TYR A 295 28.71 8.30 35.23
C TYR A 295 28.34 6.82 35.29
N MET A 296 29.26 5.97 34.86
CA MET A 296 29.38 4.62 35.40
C MET A 296 30.71 4.61 36.17
N PRO A 297 30.70 4.60 37.51
CA PRO A 297 31.91 4.34 38.25
C PRO A 297 32.35 2.91 37.92
N GLN A 298 33.55 2.79 37.37
CA GLN A 298 34.31 1.55 37.43
C GLN A 298 34.69 1.28 38.89
N ASP A 299 34.73 -0.03 39.21
CA ASP A 299 35.36 -0.65 40.37
C ASP A 299 34.51 -0.63 41.68
N HIS A 300 34.41 -1.68 42.51
CA HIS A 300 35.31 -2.81 42.82
C HIS A 300 34.54 -4.03 43.37
N THR A 301 35.10 -5.22 43.12
CA THR A 301 35.17 -6.47 43.91
C THR A 301 34.41 -6.60 45.25
N PHE A 302 33.67 -7.70 45.42
CA PHE A 302 34.03 -8.88 46.22
C PHE A 302 33.25 -10.10 45.72
#